data_AF-A0A2M9PXH6-F1
#
_entry.id   AF-A0A2M9PXH6-F1
#
_cell.length_a   1.000
_cell.length_b   1.000
_cell.length_c   1.000
_cell.angle_alpha   90.00
_cell.angle_beta   90.00
_cell.angle_gamma   90.00
#
_symmetry.space_group_name_H-M   'P 1'
#
loop_
_entity.id
_entity.type
_entity.pdbx_description
1 polymer ?
#
loop_
_entity_poly.entity_id
_entity_poly.type
_entity_poly.pdbx_seq_one_letter_code
_entity_poly.pdbx_strand_id
1 'polypeptide(L)' 'MNTLTVIGLGAGDFNQLQMGVYKKLKAARKLYVRTVDHPVLEELSAEGLQFESFDAVYEKHNSFQPVYEEIAEKL' A
#
# COMPACT_ATOMS: atom_id res chain seq x y z
N MET A 1 -7.38 -17.24 13.11
CA MET A 1 -8.08 -16.19 12.35
C MET A 1 -7.03 -15.31 11.73
N ASN A 2 -7.11 -15.09 10.42
CA ASN A 2 -6.24 -14.16 9.70
C ASN A 2 -7.02 -12.86 9.48
N THR A 3 -6.39 -11.72 9.72
CA THR A 3 -7.00 -10.39 9.57
C THR A 3 -6.28 -9.63 8.46
N LEU A 4 -7.01 -9.25 7.42
CA LEU A 4 -6.53 -8.31 6.41
C LEU A 4 -7.01 -6.89 6.80
N THR A 5 -6.08 -5.95 6.89
CA THR A 5 -6.40 -4.54 7.13
C THR A 5 -6.12 -3.74 5.87
N VAL A 6 -7.17 -3.15 5.29
CA VAL A 6 -7.04 -2.27 4.11
C VAL A 6 -7.00 -0.83 4.58
N ILE A 7 -5.99 -0.07 4.14
CA ILE A 7 -5.77 1.33 4.53
C ILE A 7 -5.60 2.19 3.27
N GLY A 8 -6.33 3.30 3.21
CA GLY A 8 -6.08 4.35 2.21
C GLY A 8 -5.04 5.34 2.73
N LEU A 9 -4.08 5.71 1.88
CA LEU A 9 -3.05 6.72 2.19
C LEU A 9 -3.54 8.17 1.98
N GLY A 10 -4.67 8.35 1.30
CA GLY A 10 -5.19 9.67 0.90
C GLY A 10 -4.63 10.10 -0.46
N ALA A 11 -4.83 11.37 -0.81
CA ALA A 11 -4.26 11.99 -2.01
C ALA A 11 -3.15 13.01 -1.68
N GLY A 12 -2.84 13.17 -0.40
CA GLY A 12 -1.89 14.15 0.11
C GLY A 12 -0.48 13.58 0.28
N ASP A 13 0.42 14.48 0.66
CA ASP A 13 1.79 14.15 1.03
C ASP A 13 1.89 13.52 2.44
N PHE A 14 3.11 13.16 2.83
CA PHE A 14 3.42 12.51 4.10
C PHE A 14 2.94 13.29 5.34
N ASN A 15 2.96 14.63 5.31
CA ASN A 15 2.53 15.45 6.46
C ASN A 15 1.02 15.37 6.70
N GLN A 16 0.26 14.93 5.71
CA GLN A 16 -1.19 14.74 5.79
C GLN A 16 -1.55 13.31 6.23
N LEU A 17 -0.56 12.42 6.36
CA LEU A 17 -0.77 11.05 6.80
C LEU A 17 -1.27 11.03 8.26
N GLN A 18 -2.44 10.45 8.47
CA GLN A 18 -3.00 10.33 9.81
C GLN A 18 -2.06 9.49 10.70
N MET A 19 -1.75 10.03 11.89
CA MET A 19 -0.83 9.37 12.84
C MET A 19 -1.25 7.94 13.21
N GLY A 20 -2.56 7.67 13.27
CA GLY A 20 -3.07 6.31 13.49
C GLY A 20 -2.77 5.34 12.35
N VAL A 21 -2.78 5.83 11.10
CA VAL A 21 -2.37 5.05 9.92
C VAL A 21 -0.87 4.80 9.95
N TYR A 22 -0.06 5.85 10.16
CA TYR A 22 1.40 5.73 10.27
C TYR A 22 1.81 4.63 11.26
N LYS A 23 1.25 4.66 12.48
CA LYS A 23 1.52 3.65 13.51
C LYS A 23 1.15 2.23 13.07
N LYS A 24 0.03 2.06 12.37
CA LYS A 24 -0.39 0.75 11.84
C LYS A 24 0.56 0.24 10.76
N LEU A 25 1.02 1.11 9.86
CA LEU A 25 1.96 0.76 8.80
C LEU A 25 3.30 0.31 9.39
N LYS A 26 3.87 1.06 10.34
CA LYS A 26 5.16 0.70 11.00
C LYS A 26 5.07 -0.58 11.83
N ALA A 27 3.88 -0.93 12.34
CA ALA A 27 3.67 -2.14 13.13
C ALA A 27 3.30 -3.37 12.28
N ALA A 28 3.07 -3.20 10.97
CA ALA A 28 2.65 -4.29 10.10
C ALA A 28 3.79 -5.29 9.88
N ARG A 29 3.52 -6.58 10.08
CA ARG A 29 4.49 -7.66 9.80
C ARG A 29 4.63 -7.93 8.30
N LYS A 30 3.53 -7.81 7.56
CA LYS A 30 3.47 -7.91 6.10
C LYS A 30 2.71 -6.71 5.59
N LEU A 31 3.31 -5.99 4.66
CA LEU A 31 2.74 -4.78 4.09
C LEU A 31 2.78 -4.91 2.57
N TYR A 32 1.62 -4.76 1.96
CA TYR A 32 1.45 -4.76 0.51
C TYR A 32 0.95 -3.40 0.07
N VAL A 33 1.44 -2.92 -1.08
CA VAL A 33 0.97 -1.68 -1.70
C VAL A 33 0.47 -1.99 -3.11
N ARG A 34 -0.62 -1.33 -3.52
CA ARG A 34 -1.15 -1.48 -4.88
C ARG A 34 -0.13 -1.01 -5.92
N THR A 35 0.52 0.10 -5.63
CA THR A 35 1.59 0.69 -6.45
C THR A 35 2.56 1.45 -5.55
N VAL A 36 3.83 1.59 -5.98
CA VAL A 36 4.79 2.49 -5.32
C VAL A 36 4.60 3.97 -5.66
N ASP A 37 3.76 4.28 -6.65
CA ASP A 37 3.49 5.64 -7.11
C ASP A 37 2.62 6.41 -6.11
N HIS A 38 3.21 6.78 -4.97
CA HIS A 38 2.59 7.59 -3.94
C HIS A 38 3.63 8.29 -3.05
N PRO A 39 3.55 9.62 -2.83
CA PRO A 39 4.57 10.38 -2.09
C PRO A 39 4.79 9.88 -0.65
N VAL A 40 3.72 9.45 0.02
CA VAL A 40 3.82 8.82 1.35
C VAL A 40 4.74 7.58 1.36
N LEU A 41 4.75 6.78 0.30
CA LEU A 41 5.58 5.57 0.23
C LEU A 41 7.05 5.89 0.04
N GLU A 42 7.38 6.98 -0.66
CA GLU A 42 8.76 7.45 -0.81
C GLU A 42 9.37 7.78 0.56
N GLU A 43 8.67 8.59 1.36
CA GLU A 43 9.08 8.99 2.71
C GLU A 43 9.17 7.77 3.65
N LEU A 44 8.16 6.89 3.64
CA LEU A 44 8.17 5.69 4.47
C LEU A 44 9.30 4.72 4.08
N SER A 45 9.58 4.57 2.80
CA SER A 45 10.70 3.76 2.31
C SER A 45 12.05 4.37 2.73
N ALA A 46 12.18 5.70 2.73
CA ALA A 46 13.37 6.39 3.22
C ALA A 46 13.58 6.16 4.73
N GLU A 47 12.50 6.01 5.51
CA GLU A 47 12.57 5.57 6.91
C GLU A 47 12.84 4.06 7.09
N GLY A 48 13.07 3.31 6.00
CA GLY A 48 13.35 1.88 6.02
C GLY A 48 12.11 1.00 6.19
N LEU A 49 10.89 1.52 5.98
CA LEU A 49 9.70 0.68 5.93
C LEU A 49 9.77 -0.23 4.69
N GLN A 50 9.66 -1.53 4.91
CA GLN A 50 9.64 -2.52 3.83
C GLN A 50 8.19 -2.88 3.49
N PHE A 51 7.93 -3.04 2.19
CA PHE A 51 6.66 -3.49 1.65
C PHE A 51 6.87 -4.21 0.31
N GLU A 52 5.88 -4.98 -0.09
CA GLU A 52 5.82 -5.63 -1.41
C GLU A 52 4.83 -4.86 -2.29
N SER A 53 5.24 -4.49 -3.50
CA SER A 53 4.36 -3.80 -4.45
C SER A 53 3.69 -4.74 -5.42
N PHE A 54 2.47 -4.38 -5.81
CA PHE A 54 1.73 -5.01 -6.91
C PHE A 54 1.83 -4.19 -8.20
N ASP A 55 2.89 -3.39 -8.41
CA ASP A 55 3.05 -2.57 -9.63
C ASP A 55 2.92 -3.42 -10.90
N ALA A 56 3.49 -4.63 -10.91
CA ALA A 56 3.38 -5.54 -12.04
C ALA A 56 1.92 -5.92 -12.38
N VAL A 57 1.02 -5.94 -11.39
CA VAL A 57 -0.43 -6.14 -11.61
C VAL A 57 -1.08 -4.83 -12.01
N TYR A 58 -0.70 -3.73 -11.37
CA TYR A 58 -1.22 -2.39 -11.64
C TYR A 58 -0.97 -1.95 -13.08
N GLU A 59 0.24 -2.14 -13.59
CA GLU A 59 0.66 -1.77 -14.96
C GLU A 59 0.10 -2.71 -16.03
N LYS A 60 -0.20 -3.96 -15.66
CA LYS A 60 -0.71 -4.99 -16.59
C LYS A 60 -2.13 -4.70 -17.08
N HIS A 61 -2.93 -3.96 -16.31
CA HIS A 61 -4.36 -3.77 -16.56
C HIS A 61 -4.71 -2.31 -16.83
N ASN A 62 -5.61 -2.06 -17.79
CA ASN A 62 -6.03 -0.71 -18.17
C ASN A 62 -7.18 -0.14 -17.32
N SER A 63 -7.64 -0.88 -16.31
CA SER A 63 -8.73 -0.48 -15.42
C SER A 63 -8.54 -1.08 -14.03
N PHE A 64 -9.16 -0.47 -13.02
CA PHE A 64 -8.93 -0.86 -11.63
C PHE A 64 -9.57 -2.19 -11.22
N GLN A 65 -10.71 -2.56 -11.81
CA GLN A 65 -11.42 -3.78 -11.44
C GLN A 65 -10.56 -5.05 -11.55
N PRO A 66 -9.95 -5.36 -12.72
CA PRO A 66 -9.10 -6.55 -12.84
C PRO A 66 -7.82 -6.47 -12.01
N VAL A 67 -7.33 -5.27 -11.66
CA VAL A 67 -6.22 -5.11 -10.71
C VAL A 67 -6.61 -5.65 -9.34
N TYR A 68 -7.80 -5.26 -8.85
CA TYR A 68 -8.25 -5.69 -7.53
C TYR A 68 -8.56 -7.18 -7.47
N GLU A 69 -9.14 -7.74 -8.53
CA GLU A 69 -9.41 -9.18 -8.64
C GLU A 69 -8.09 -9.98 -8.56
N GLU A 70 -7.08 -9.63 -9.35
CA GLU A 70 -5.79 -10.34 -9.34
C GLU A 70 -5.00 -10.15 -8.03
N ILE A 71 -5.06 -8.97 -7.40
CA ILE A 71 -4.44 -8.77 -6.08
C ILE A 71 -5.12 -9.64 -5.02
N ALA A 72 -6.45 -9.71 -5.03
CA ALA A 72 -7.19 -10.52 -4.06
C ALA A 72 -6.91 -12.02 -4.20
N GLU A 73 -6.69 -12.52 -5.43
CA GLU A 73 -6.32 -13.93 -5.67
C GLU A 73 -4.89 -14.28 -5.20
N LYS A 74 -3.99 -13.30 -5.09
CA LYS A 74 -2.58 -13.50 -4.70
C LYS A 74 -2.33 -13.41 -3.18
N LEU A 75 -3.30 -12.96 -2.40
CA LEU A 75 -3.20 -12.76 -0.93
C LEU A 75 -3.74 -13.96 -0.15
#